data_AF-A0A385MUG8-F1
#
_entry.id   AF-A0A385MUG8-F1
#
_cell.length_a   1.000
_cell.length_b   1.000
_cell.length_c   1.000
_cell.angle_alpha   90.00
_cell.angle_beta   90.00
_cell.angle_gamma   90.00
#
_symmetry.space_group_name_H-M   'P 1'
#
loop_
_entity.id
_entity.type
_entity.pdbx_description
1 polymer ?
#
loop_
_entity_poly.entity_id
_entity_poly.type
_entity_poly.pdbx_seq_one_letter_code
_entity_poly.pdbx_strand_id
1 'polypeptide(L)'
;MTPLNAFDSLEDAKAYSAPKEILITPDMVIAFLTEHNSVTSLQESTDEKARGFLMAISSGGIEFNLMDSHAVGQKQQAILTYLVSIDAVTQGFADACMSYANQTWQPYADTTEYQFMKAKGTCPVKEVFPSNGWLKIEVTEECEAHAPQIYATIQGVKTRVAGFSTIGLAGPYLARVPSQYGVLEVDDAYGVIQ
;
A
#
# COMPACT_ATOMS: atom_id res chain seq x y z
N MET A 1 7.49 -7.07 4.05
CA MET A 1 6.05 -6.76 4.03
C MET A 1 5.28 -8.04 4.28
N THR A 2 4.41 -8.07 5.28
CA THR A 2 3.57 -9.23 5.59
C THR A 2 2.47 -9.35 4.51
N PRO A 3 2.31 -10.50 3.82
CA PRO A 3 1.27 -10.67 2.81
C PRO A 3 -0.13 -10.79 3.44
N LEU A 4 -1.17 -10.41 2.69
CA LEU A 4 -2.56 -10.35 3.19
C LEU A 4 -3.06 -11.70 3.75
N ASN A 5 -2.63 -12.82 3.18
CA ASN A 5 -3.02 -14.16 3.63
C ASN A 5 -2.36 -14.61 4.94
N ALA A 6 -1.42 -13.83 5.49
CA ALA A 6 -0.76 -14.15 6.75
C ALA A 6 -1.48 -13.58 7.99
N PHE A 7 -2.47 -12.70 7.83
CA PHE A 7 -3.24 -12.14 8.95
C PHE A 7 -4.38 -13.06 9.36
N ASP A 8 -4.67 -13.20 10.66
CA ASP A 8 -5.75 -14.08 11.12
C ASP A 8 -7.15 -13.55 10.78
N SER A 9 -7.32 -12.22 10.74
CA SER A 9 -8.57 -11.55 10.37
C SER A 9 -8.36 -10.37 9.42
N LEU A 10 -9.46 -9.93 8.76
CA LEU A 10 -9.46 -8.69 7.97
C LEU A 10 -9.20 -7.46 8.85
N GLU A 11 -9.70 -7.46 10.08
CA GLU A 11 -9.50 -6.36 11.04
C GLU A 11 -8.01 -6.20 11.36
N ASP A 12 -7.30 -7.31 11.62
CA ASP A 12 -5.85 -7.30 11.84
C ASP A 12 -5.10 -6.81 10.60
N ALA A 13 -5.52 -7.25 9.41
CA ALA A 13 -4.93 -6.79 8.16
C ALA A 13 -5.12 -5.27 7.97
N LYS A 14 -6.33 -4.73 8.22
CA LYS A 14 -6.63 -3.30 8.12
C LYS A 14 -5.87 -2.46 9.16
N ALA A 15 -5.70 -2.99 10.36
CA ALA A 15 -4.93 -2.35 11.42
C ALA A 15 -3.41 -2.40 11.18
N TYR A 16 -2.93 -3.34 10.36
CA TYR A 16 -1.52 -3.52 10.08
C TYR A 16 -0.89 -2.27 9.46
N SER A 17 0.18 -1.82 10.10
CA SER A 17 1.01 -0.72 9.66
C SER A 17 2.37 -1.24 9.26
N ALA A 18 2.85 -0.84 8.09
CA ALA A 18 4.16 -1.17 7.57
C ALA A 18 5.05 0.08 7.53
N PRO A 19 6.37 -0.06 7.72
CA PRO A 19 7.29 1.02 7.43
C PRO A 19 7.25 1.35 5.93
N LYS A 20 7.29 2.65 5.63
CA LYS A 20 7.50 3.22 4.30
C LYS A 20 8.61 4.24 4.41
N GLU A 21 9.78 3.83 3.97
CA GLU A 21 10.95 4.68 3.99
C GLU A 21 11.12 5.38 2.64
N ILE A 22 11.49 6.66 2.69
CA ILE A 22 11.55 7.54 1.52
C ILE A 22 12.85 8.35 1.57
N LEU A 23 13.51 8.45 0.42
CA LEU A 23 14.65 9.34 0.22
C LEU A 23 14.18 10.80 0.18
N ILE A 24 14.93 11.69 0.82
CA ILE A 24 14.64 13.12 0.81
C ILE A 24 15.41 13.77 -0.33
N THR A 25 14.74 14.51 -1.20
CA THR A 25 15.43 15.26 -2.24
C THR A 25 16.09 16.52 -1.65
N PRO A 26 17.14 17.07 -2.27
CA PRO A 26 17.77 18.30 -1.81
C PRO A 26 16.78 19.46 -1.66
N ASP A 27 15.86 19.62 -2.61
CA ASP A 27 14.84 20.69 -2.57
C ASP A 27 13.96 20.58 -1.32
N MET A 28 13.63 19.36 -0.90
CA MET A 28 12.88 19.13 0.33
C MET A 28 13.70 19.44 1.58
N VAL A 29 14.99 19.07 1.59
CA VAL A 29 15.89 19.44 2.69
C VAL A 29 15.98 20.97 2.81
N ILE A 30 16.10 21.69 1.69
CA ILE A 30 16.12 23.17 1.67
C ILE A 30 14.79 23.75 2.17
N ALA A 31 13.66 23.16 1.76
CA ALA A 31 12.34 23.57 2.24
C ALA A 31 12.23 23.41 3.77
N PHE A 32 12.62 22.26 4.31
CA PHE A 32 12.63 22.02 5.76
C PHE A 32 13.60 22.95 6.51
N LEU A 33 14.80 23.20 5.96
CA LEU A 33 15.74 24.16 6.55
C LEU A 33 15.12 25.56 6.66
N THR A 34 14.38 25.97 5.62
CA THR A 34 13.71 27.28 5.57
C THR A 34 12.55 27.35 6.56
N GLU A 35 11.67 26.34 6.56
CA GLU A 35 10.52 26.23 7.45
C GLU A 35 10.94 26.28 8.93
N HIS A 36 12.06 25.65 9.26
CA HIS A 36 12.57 25.55 10.63
C HIS A 36 13.71 26.52 10.95
N ASN A 37 13.79 27.65 10.22
CA ASN A 37 14.73 28.77 10.46
C ASN A 37 16.20 28.35 10.65
N SER A 38 16.64 27.31 9.95
CA SER A 38 17.98 26.72 10.11
C SER A 38 18.96 27.11 9.01
N VAL A 39 18.53 27.88 7.99
CA VAL A 39 19.38 28.27 6.85
C VAL A 39 20.56 29.14 7.31
N THR A 40 20.29 30.24 8.03
CA THR A 40 21.34 31.19 8.44
C THR A 40 22.32 30.57 9.41
N SER A 41 21.84 29.88 10.45
CA SER A 41 22.69 29.20 11.45
C SER A 41 23.61 28.16 10.79
N LEU A 42 23.09 27.41 9.81
CA LEU A 42 23.89 26.43 9.08
C LEU A 42 24.94 27.09 8.19
N GLN A 43 24.60 28.19 7.52
CA GLN A 43 25.52 28.95 6.66
C GLN A 43 26.64 29.64 7.45
N GLU A 44 26.34 30.14 8.65
CA GLU A 44 27.31 30.83 9.51
C GLU A 44 28.16 29.87 10.34
N SER A 45 27.80 28.59 10.40
CA SER A 45 28.53 27.59 11.16
C SER A 45 29.95 27.40 10.62
N THR A 46 30.92 27.41 11.54
CA THR A 46 32.33 27.14 11.23
C THR A 46 32.72 25.67 11.41
N ASP A 47 31.81 24.85 11.94
CA ASP A 47 32.04 23.42 12.16
C ASP A 47 32.19 22.66 10.84
N GLU A 48 33.15 21.74 10.78
CA GLU A 48 33.48 21.00 9.57
C GLU A 48 32.32 20.12 9.08
N LYS A 49 31.57 19.49 9.99
CA LYS A 49 30.42 18.65 9.62
C LYS A 49 29.26 19.50 9.11
N ALA A 50 29.03 20.68 9.70
CA ALA A 50 28.02 21.62 9.22
C ALA A 50 28.33 22.12 7.80
N ARG A 51 29.59 22.48 7.55
CA ARG A 51 30.06 22.88 6.21
C ARG A 51 29.98 21.74 5.20
N GLY A 52 30.36 20.52 5.61
CA GLY A 52 30.24 19.32 4.78
C GLY A 52 28.78 19.00 4.41
N PHE A 53 27.86 19.13 5.36
CA PHE A 53 26.43 18.96 5.14
C PHE A 53 25.85 20.01 4.18
N LEU A 54 26.17 21.30 4.39
CA LEU A 54 25.76 22.38 3.49
C LEU A 54 26.29 22.15 2.06
N MET A 55 27.56 21.75 1.93
CA MET A 55 28.17 21.42 0.65
C MET A 55 27.45 20.24 -0.03
N ALA A 56 27.09 19.19 0.71
CA ALA A 56 26.37 18.04 0.15
C ALA A 56 25.02 18.43 -0.47
N ILE A 57 24.30 19.34 0.19
CA ILE A 57 23.00 19.85 -0.31
C ILE A 57 23.22 20.80 -1.50
N SER A 58 24.21 21.69 -1.44
CA SER A 58 24.42 22.72 -2.47
C SER A 58 25.09 22.21 -3.74
N SER A 59 25.81 21.08 -3.67
CA SER A 59 26.60 20.55 -4.80
C SER A 59 25.80 19.65 -5.74
N GLY A 60 24.47 19.60 -5.61
CA GLY A 60 23.62 18.75 -6.43
C GLY A 60 23.73 17.27 -6.08
N GLY A 61 23.96 16.94 -4.81
CA GLY A 61 23.77 15.57 -4.32
C GLY A 61 22.37 15.09 -4.73
N ILE A 62 22.24 13.84 -5.18
CA ILE A 62 21.00 13.39 -5.82
C ILE A 62 19.93 13.09 -4.75
N GLU A 63 20.35 12.57 -3.59
CA GLU A 63 19.45 12.07 -2.56
C GLU A 63 20.07 12.22 -1.16
N PHE A 64 19.24 12.57 -0.18
CA PHE A 64 19.56 12.57 1.25
C PHE A 64 18.83 11.38 1.89
N ASN A 65 19.59 10.49 2.51
CA ASN A 65 19.08 9.23 3.04
C ASN A 65 19.05 9.32 4.56
N LEU A 66 17.84 9.30 5.12
CA LEU A 66 17.61 9.23 6.58
C LEU A 66 16.77 8.01 6.94
N MET A 67 16.75 6.99 6.10
CA MET A 67 15.96 5.76 6.30
C MET A 67 16.59 4.90 7.41
N ASP A 68 15.78 4.42 8.36
CA ASP A 68 16.23 3.63 9.53
C ASP A 68 16.86 2.29 9.12
N SER A 69 16.35 1.68 8.06
CA SER A 69 16.84 0.39 7.56
C SER A 69 18.18 0.48 6.80
N HIS A 70 18.65 1.68 6.46
CA HIS A 70 19.82 1.86 5.61
C HIS A 70 21.04 2.32 6.40
N ALA A 71 22.19 1.64 6.23
CA ALA A 71 23.42 1.95 6.98
C ALA A 71 23.95 3.38 6.74
N VAL A 72 23.80 3.91 5.52
CA VAL A 72 24.10 5.32 5.24
C VAL A 72 23.08 6.25 5.90
N GLY A 73 21.82 5.81 5.99
CA GLY A 73 20.74 6.50 6.69
C GLY A 73 21.12 6.80 8.13
N GLN A 74 21.43 5.74 8.88
CA GLN A 74 21.86 5.83 10.28
C GLN A 74 23.08 6.76 10.48
N LYS A 75 24.02 6.78 9.53
CA LYS A 75 25.16 7.71 9.59
C LYS A 75 24.75 9.17 9.36
N GLN A 76 23.84 9.43 8.42
CA GLN A 76 23.33 10.77 8.17
C GLN A 76 22.41 11.25 9.31
N GLN A 77 21.65 10.37 9.94
CA GLN A 77 20.89 10.66 11.17
C GLN A 77 21.81 11.07 12.33
N ALA A 78 22.96 10.39 12.48
CA ALA A 78 23.95 10.76 13.49
C ALA A 78 24.60 12.13 13.19
N ILE A 79 24.86 12.44 11.92
CA ILE A 79 25.31 13.79 11.51
C ILE A 79 24.23 14.81 11.85
N LEU A 80 22.97 14.56 11.52
CA LEU A 80 21.85 15.46 11.80
C LEU A 80 21.70 15.72 13.31
N THR A 81 21.79 14.68 14.14
CA THR A 81 21.80 14.80 15.61
C THR A 81 22.95 15.68 16.10
N TYR A 82 24.13 15.52 15.52
CA TYR A 82 25.28 16.37 15.85
C TYR A 82 25.07 17.83 15.43
N LEU A 83 24.48 18.09 14.25
CA LEU A 83 24.20 19.45 13.80
C LEU A 83 23.21 20.17 14.73
N VAL A 84 22.25 19.44 15.29
CA VAL A 84 21.38 19.97 16.35
C VAL A 84 22.17 20.27 17.61
N SER A 85 23.09 19.39 18.04
CA SER A 85 23.82 19.59 19.30
C SER A 85 24.82 20.74 19.29
N ILE A 86 25.14 21.28 18.11
CA ILE A 86 25.99 22.47 17.94
C ILE A 86 25.18 23.71 17.48
N ASP A 87 23.85 23.65 17.56
CA ASP A 87 22.93 24.71 17.12
C ASP A 87 23.11 25.15 15.66
N ALA A 88 23.66 24.29 14.80
CA ALA A 88 23.77 24.57 13.36
C ALA A 88 22.40 24.44 12.67
N VAL A 89 21.55 23.54 13.17
CA VAL A 89 20.15 23.39 12.76
C VAL A 89 19.26 23.19 13.99
N THR A 90 17.97 23.45 13.86
CA THR A 90 17.03 23.24 14.99
C THR A 90 16.63 21.78 15.13
N GLN A 91 16.18 21.37 16.32
CA GLN A 91 15.56 20.05 16.52
C GLN A 91 14.32 19.87 15.63
N GLY A 92 13.53 20.94 15.40
CA GLY A 92 12.36 20.89 14.53
C GLY A 92 12.72 20.50 13.08
N PHE A 93 13.82 21.03 12.54
CA PHE A 93 14.34 20.62 11.24
C PHE A 93 14.69 19.13 11.21
N ALA A 94 15.40 18.65 12.23
CA ALA A 94 15.79 17.26 12.33
C ALA A 94 14.57 16.32 12.39
N ASP A 95 13.59 16.66 13.24
CA ASP A 95 12.35 15.89 13.40
C ASP A 95 11.54 15.84 12.09
N ALA A 96 11.44 16.96 11.37
CA ALA A 96 10.74 17.01 10.08
C ALA A 96 11.40 16.10 9.04
N CYS A 97 12.73 16.12 8.95
CA CYS A 97 13.45 15.24 8.03
C CYS A 97 13.26 13.75 8.42
N MET A 98 13.38 13.43 9.70
CA MET A 98 13.21 12.06 10.21
C MET A 98 11.80 11.54 9.98
N SER A 99 10.78 12.34 10.28
CA SER A 99 9.38 11.98 10.07
C SER A 99 9.04 11.82 8.59
N TYR A 100 9.64 12.62 7.71
CA TYR A 100 9.41 12.50 6.27
C TYR A 100 10.06 11.23 5.71
N ALA A 101 11.29 10.92 6.13
CA ALA A 101 12.03 9.75 5.65
C ALA A 101 11.48 8.43 6.18
N ASN A 102 10.91 8.40 7.39
CA ASN A 102 10.49 7.17 8.07
C ASN A 102 8.98 7.22 8.36
N GLN A 103 8.19 6.99 7.33
CA GLN A 103 6.73 7.01 7.43
C GLN A 103 6.20 5.61 7.76
N THR A 104 4.94 5.58 8.18
CA THR A 104 4.16 4.35 8.26
C THR A 104 2.97 4.44 7.32
N TRP A 105 2.57 3.31 6.73
CA TRP A 105 1.38 3.23 5.90
C TRP A 105 0.60 1.95 6.19
N GLN A 106 -0.70 2.00 5.95
CA GLN A 106 -1.61 0.86 6.13
C GLN A 106 -1.91 0.26 4.75
N PRO A 107 -1.16 -0.77 4.31
CA PRO A 107 -1.31 -1.31 2.96
C PRO A 107 -2.67 -1.93 2.66
N TYR A 108 -3.42 -2.28 3.70
CA TYR A 108 -4.68 -3.02 3.59
C TYR A 108 -5.88 -2.24 4.12
N ALA A 109 -5.74 -0.93 4.38
CA ALA A 109 -6.82 -0.10 4.94
C ALA A 109 -8.14 -0.24 4.16
N ASP A 110 -8.05 -0.27 2.83
CA ASP A 110 -9.20 -0.35 1.92
C ASP A 110 -9.49 -1.78 1.42
N THR A 111 -8.90 -2.81 2.04
CA THR A 111 -9.12 -4.20 1.62
C THR A 111 -10.56 -4.64 1.92
N THR A 112 -11.23 -5.25 0.95
CA THR A 112 -12.59 -5.79 1.13
C THR A 112 -12.57 -7.20 1.70
N GLU A 113 -13.69 -7.64 2.28
CA GLU A 113 -13.83 -9.02 2.78
C GLU A 113 -13.60 -10.03 1.64
N TYR A 114 -14.15 -9.75 0.47
CA TYR A 114 -13.88 -10.50 -0.75
C TYR A 114 -12.38 -10.65 -1.04
N GLN A 115 -11.62 -9.54 -1.07
CA GLN A 115 -10.18 -9.59 -1.35
C GLN A 115 -9.41 -10.41 -0.31
N PHE A 116 -9.80 -10.30 0.97
CA PHE A 116 -9.20 -11.05 2.07
C PHE A 116 -9.45 -12.55 1.94
N MET A 117 -10.70 -12.96 1.74
CA MET A 117 -11.06 -14.37 1.53
C MET A 117 -10.40 -14.96 0.28
N LYS A 118 -10.25 -14.17 -0.79
CA LYS A 118 -9.50 -14.57 -1.99
C LYS A 118 -8.03 -14.82 -1.69
N ALA A 119 -7.38 -13.93 -0.95
CA ALA A 119 -5.98 -14.09 -0.56
C ALA A 119 -5.79 -15.33 0.35
N LYS A 120 -6.74 -15.58 1.25
CA LYS A 120 -6.76 -16.76 2.14
C LYS A 120 -7.10 -18.08 1.42
N GLY A 121 -7.68 -18.02 0.23
CA GLY A 121 -8.20 -19.20 -0.46
C GLY A 121 -9.45 -19.79 0.19
N THR A 122 -10.16 -19.01 1.00
CA THR A 122 -11.35 -19.41 1.75
C THR A 122 -12.64 -18.84 1.17
N CYS A 123 -12.56 -18.09 0.06
CA CYS A 123 -13.73 -17.52 -0.59
C CYS A 123 -14.71 -18.64 -0.99
N PRO A 124 -15.93 -18.66 -0.42
CA PRO A 124 -16.95 -19.61 -0.82
C PRO A 124 -17.33 -19.40 -2.28
N VAL A 125 -17.89 -20.44 -2.89
CA VAL A 125 -18.38 -20.39 -4.27
C VAL A 125 -19.79 -20.95 -4.39
N LYS A 126 -20.51 -20.41 -5.37
CA LYS A 126 -21.85 -20.82 -5.75
C LYS A 126 -21.82 -21.54 -7.09
N GLU A 127 -22.39 -22.73 -7.15
CA GLU A 127 -22.63 -23.42 -8.41
C GLU A 127 -23.74 -22.73 -9.20
N VAL A 128 -23.49 -22.45 -10.48
CA VAL A 128 -24.41 -21.75 -11.38
C VAL A 128 -24.40 -22.36 -12.77
N PHE A 129 -25.50 -22.15 -13.51
CA PHE A 129 -25.73 -22.77 -14.81
C PHE A 129 -25.82 -21.69 -15.89
N PRO A 130 -24.81 -21.57 -16.78
CA PRO A 130 -24.86 -20.60 -17.85
C PRO A 130 -25.86 -21.03 -18.95
N SER A 131 -26.37 -20.05 -19.68
CA SER A 131 -27.28 -20.25 -20.81
C SER A 131 -26.82 -19.43 -22.01
N ASN A 132 -26.64 -20.08 -23.16
CA ASN A 132 -26.28 -19.44 -24.44
C ASN A 132 -25.04 -18.51 -24.37
N GLY A 133 -23.99 -18.92 -23.65
CA GLY A 133 -22.75 -18.14 -23.52
C GLY A 133 -22.84 -16.94 -22.57
N TRP A 134 -23.91 -16.87 -21.78
CA TRP A 134 -24.12 -15.88 -20.74
C TRP A 134 -24.37 -16.56 -19.41
N LEU A 135 -23.91 -15.93 -18.35
CA LEU A 135 -24.25 -16.28 -16.99
C LEU A 135 -25.04 -15.12 -16.39
N LYS A 136 -26.24 -15.42 -15.90
CA LYS A 136 -27.04 -14.52 -15.08
C LYS A 136 -26.98 -15.00 -13.64
N ILE A 137 -26.69 -14.08 -12.72
CA ILE A 137 -26.88 -14.29 -11.29
C ILE A 137 -27.88 -13.27 -10.75
N GLU A 138 -28.51 -13.61 -9.64
CA GLU A 138 -29.27 -12.66 -8.83
C GLU A 138 -28.51 -12.41 -7.52
N VAL A 139 -28.21 -11.14 -7.23
CA VAL A 139 -27.69 -10.71 -5.93
C VAL A 139 -28.88 -10.41 -5.04
N THR A 140 -29.08 -11.19 -3.98
CA THR A 140 -30.33 -11.16 -3.20
C THR A 140 -30.45 -9.98 -2.25
N GLU A 141 -29.32 -9.41 -1.84
CA GLU A 141 -29.24 -8.26 -0.94
C GLU A 141 -27.97 -7.44 -1.22
N GLU A 142 -27.99 -6.17 -0.81
CA GLU A 142 -26.82 -5.29 -0.95
C GLU A 142 -25.65 -5.80 -0.12
N CYS A 143 -24.44 -5.71 -0.68
CA CYS A 143 -23.19 -6.13 -0.03
C CYS A 143 -22.05 -5.19 -0.41
N GLU A 144 -20.89 -5.35 0.24
CA GLU A 144 -19.70 -4.56 -0.11
C GLU A 144 -19.32 -4.78 -1.59
N ALA A 145 -19.06 -3.67 -2.29
CA ALA A 145 -18.84 -3.70 -3.73
C ALA A 145 -17.59 -4.52 -4.09
N HIS A 146 -17.73 -5.49 -5.00
CA HIS A 146 -16.66 -6.42 -5.36
C HIS A 146 -16.84 -6.98 -6.78
N ALA A 147 -15.82 -7.69 -7.29
CA ALA A 147 -15.84 -8.27 -8.65
C ALA A 147 -15.64 -9.80 -8.58
N PRO A 148 -16.73 -10.59 -8.41
CA PRO A 148 -16.66 -12.05 -8.37
C PRO A 148 -16.00 -12.65 -9.60
N GLN A 149 -15.15 -13.66 -9.40
CA GLN A 149 -14.61 -14.46 -10.49
C GLN A 149 -15.48 -15.69 -10.78
N ILE A 150 -15.46 -16.11 -12.03
CA ILE A 150 -16.20 -17.26 -12.53
C ILE A 150 -15.19 -18.35 -12.91
N TYR A 151 -15.43 -19.55 -12.43
CA TYR A 151 -14.55 -20.70 -12.55
C TYR A 151 -15.22 -21.87 -13.26
N ALA A 152 -14.43 -22.64 -13.98
CA ALA A 152 -14.78 -23.96 -14.48
C ALA A 152 -13.77 -24.99 -13.98
N THR A 153 -14.21 -26.23 -13.79
CA THR A 153 -13.31 -27.35 -13.50
C THR A 153 -12.81 -27.94 -14.82
N ILE A 154 -11.53 -27.74 -15.12
CA ILE A 154 -10.87 -28.25 -16.32
C ILE A 154 -9.87 -29.30 -15.88
N GLN A 155 -10.09 -30.56 -16.27
CA GLN A 155 -9.22 -31.69 -15.91
C GLN A 155 -9.00 -31.80 -14.38
N GLY A 156 -10.04 -31.54 -13.58
CA GLY A 156 -9.97 -31.55 -12.12
C GLY A 156 -9.35 -30.30 -11.49
N VAL A 157 -8.96 -29.30 -12.29
CA VAL A 157 -8.37 -28.04 -11.82
C VAL A 157 -9.35 -26.89 -11.97
N LYS A 158 -9.62 -26.19 -10.87
CA LYS A 158 -10.43 -24.97 -10.86
C LYS A 158 -9.70 -23.85 -11.60
N THR A 159 -10.24 -23.45 -12.75
CA THR A 159 -9.63 -22.48 -13.65
C THR A 159 -10.58 -21.29 -13.84
N ARG A 160 -10.06 -20.06 -13.70
CA ARG A 160 -10.83 -18.85 -13.97
C ARG A 160 -11.15 -18.75 -15.46
N VAL A 161 -12.42 -18.59 -15.81
CA VAL A 161 -12.89 -18.49 -17.20
C VAL A 161 -13.55 -17.15 -17.53
N ALA A 162 -14.04 -16.43 -16.51
CA ALA A 162 -14.63 -15.11 -16.65
C ALA A 162 -14.68 -14.39 -15.29
N GLY A 163 -15.37 -13.25 -15.23
CA GLY A 163 -15.70 -12.54 -14.00
C GLY A 163 -16.82 -11.54 -14.25
N PHE A 164 -17.51 -11.15 -13.19
CA PHE A 164 -18.44 -10.03 -13.23
C PHE A 164 -17.67 -8.71 -13.13
N SER A 165 -18.27 -7.63 -13.64
CA SER A 165 -17.90 -6.28 -13.23
C SER A 165 -18.20 -6.08 -11.73
N THR A 166 -17.89 -4.90 -11.20
CA THR A 166 -18.26 -4.57 -9.82
C THR A 166 -19.77 -4.77 -9.59
N ILE A 167 -20.10 -5.62 -8.63
CA ILE A 167 -21.44 -5.88 -8.10
C ILE A 167 -21.49 -5.39 -6.66
N GLY A 168 -22.69 -5.15 -6.12
CA GLY A 168 -22.86 -4.73 -4.72
C GLY A 168 -24.28 -4.29 -4.37
N LEU A 169 -25.10 -4.01 -5.38
CA LEU A 169 -26.53 -3.76 -5.19
C LEU A 169 -27.32 -5.05 -5.40
N ALA A 170 -28.48 -5.15 -4.75
CA ALA A 170 -29.41 -6.24 -5.05
C ALA A 170 -29.91 -6.15 -6.49
N GLY A 171 -30.05 -7.29 -7.15
CA GLY A 171 -30.58 -7.38 -8.50
C GLY A 171 -29.82 -8.30 -9.45
N PRO A 172 -30.21 -8.31 -10.73
CA PRO A 172 -29.63 -9.18 -11.73
C PRO A 172 -28.29 -8.65 -12.26
N TYR A 173 -27.31 -9.55 -12.37
CA TYR A 173 -26.04 -9.28 -13.05
C TYR A 173 -25.79 -10.28 -14.17
N LEU A 174 -25.09 -9.84 -15.20
CA LEU A 174 -24.76 -10.64 -16.38
C LEU A 174 -23.26 -10.63 -16.64
N ALA A 175 -22.71 -11.80 -16.95
CA ALA A 175 -21.35 -11.96 -17.42
C ALA A 175 -21.32 -12.86 -18.65
N ARG A 176 -20.42 -12.56 -19.58
CA ARG A 176 -20.18 -13.43 -20.74
C ARG A 176 -19.27 -14.58 -20.32
N VAL A 177 -19.62 -15.80 -20.70
CA VAL A 177 -18.86 -17.01 -20.36
C VAL A 177 -18.71 -17.92 -21.58
N PRO A 178 -17.69 -18.78 -21.63
CA PRO A 178 -17.57 -19.75 -22.72
C PRO A 178 -18.74 -20.75 -22.70
N SER A 179 -19.37 -20.97 -23.86
CA SER A 179 -20.62 -21.75 -23.97
C SER A 179 -20.44 -23.26 -23.80
N GLN A 180 -19.20 -23.76 -23.77
CA GLN A 180 -18.90 -25.18 -23.63
C GLN A 180 -19.08 -25.73 -22.21
N TYR A 181 -19.22 -24.87 -21.20
CA TYR A 181 -19.34 -25.28 -19.80
C TYR A 181 -20.81 -25.34 -19.38
N GLY A 182 -21.26 -26.50 -18.89
CA GLY A 182 -22.62 -26.69 -18.36
C GLY A 182 -22.79 -26.33 -16.88
N VAL A 183 -21.69 -26.30 -16.13
CA VAL A 183 -21.64 -25.95 -14.70
C VAL A 183 -20.44 -25.03 -14.49
N LEU A 184 -20.67 -23.93 -13.78
CA LEU A 184 -19.65 -22.96 -13.38
C LEU A 184 -19.75 -22.69 -11.89
N GLU A 185 -18.68 -22.18 -11.30
CA GLU A 185 -18.65 -21.71 -9.91
C GLU A 185 -18.36 -20.21 -9.89
N VAL A 186 -19.12 -19.45 -9.10
CA VAL A 186 -18.90 -18.01 -8.91
C VAL A 186 -18.44 -17.76 -7.49
N ASP A 187 -17.46 -16.88 -7.29
CA ASP A 187 -17.12 -16.40 -5.95
C ASP A 187 -18.34 -15.78 -5.27
N ASP A 188 -18.67 -16.22 -4.05
CA ASP A 188 -19.87 -15.80 -3.31
C ASP A 188 -19.51 -15.36 -1.89
N ALA A 189 -18.54 -14.44 -1.76
CA ALA A 189 -17.95 -14.06 -0.48
C ALA A 189 -18.96 -13.64 0.59
N TYR A 190 -20.13 -13.13 0.19
CA TYR A 190 -21.18 -12.67 1.09
C TYR A 190 -22.39 -13.62 1.18
N GLY A 191 -22.41 -14.73 0.43
CA GLY A 191 -23.53 -15.69 0.46
C GLY A 191 -24.82 -15.16 -0.17
N VAL A 192 -24.72 -14.21 -1.10
CA VAL A 192 -25.84 -13.44 -1.67
C VAL A 192 -26.14 -13.80 -3.12
N ILE A 193 -25.42 -14.75 -3.72
CA ILE A 193 -25.57 -15.14 -5.12
C ILE A 193 -26.57 -16.30 -5.28
N GLN A 194 -27.54 -16.13 -6.17
CA GLN A 194 -28.48 -17.16 -6.64
C GLN A 194 -28.37 -17.43 -8.14
#